data_AF-A0A536NX31-F1
#
_entry.id   AF-A0A536NX31-F1
#
_cell.length_a   1.000
_cell.length_b   1.000
_cell.length_c   1.000
_cell.angle_alpha   90.00
_cell.angle_beta   90.00
_cell.angle_gamma   90.00
#
_symmetry.space_group_name_H-M   'P 1'
#
loop_
_entity.id
_entity.type
_entity.pdbx_description
1 polymer ?
#
loop_
_entity_poly.entity_id
_entity_poly.type
_entity_poly.pdbx_seq_one_letter_code
_entity_poly.pdbx_strand_id
1 'polypeptide(L)'
;MSTTAAGVARILLISDDPKMGANYRGALQMGGYEVIQTESFVDVLGTAMPDPDMIVLCDLAVFAYPGQAALVLRVPDKMSPDELVGEVHRRLALRATLLTTVG
;
A
#
# COMPACT_ATOMS: atom_id res chain seq x y z
N MET A 1 24.53 -6.98 -18.69
CA MET A 1 23.31 -6.15 -18.76
C MET A 1 22.39 -6.64 -17.67
N SER A 2 22.37 -5.95 -16.53
CA SER A 2 21.56 -6.34 -15.38
C SER A 2 20.48 -5.29 -15.22
N THR A 3 19.30 -5.53 -15.79
CA THR A 3 18.10 -4.75 -15.51
C THR A 3 17.68 -5.06 -14.08
N THR A 4 18.03 -4.16 -13.16
CA THR A 4 17.46 -4.11 -11.82
C THR A 4 15.95 -3.93 -11.99
N ALA A 5 15.16 -4.97 -11.71
CA ALA A 5 13.72 -4.78 -11.55
C ALA A 5 13.54 -3.83 -10.36
N ALA A 6 13.20 -2.57 -10.64
CA ALA A 6 12.78 -1.63 -9.61
C ALA A 6 11.68 -2.31 -8.79
N GLY A 7 11.82 -2.33 -7.46
CA GLY A 7 10.77 -2.83 -6.57
C GLY A 7 9.43 -2.19 -6.94
N VAL A 8 8.40 -3.02 -7.08
CA VAL A 8 7.19 -2.73 -7.88
C VAL A 8 6.35 -1.58 -7.32
N ALA A 9 6.43 -1.31 -6.01
CA ALA A 9 5.95 -0.12 -5.31
C ALA A 9 6.16 -0.34 -3.80
N ARG A 10 6.26 0.74 -3.02
CA ARG A 10 6.23 0.70 -1.55
C ARG A 10 4.81 0.86 -1.03
N ILE A 11 4.37 -0.08 -0.20
CA ILE A 11 3.05 -0.10 0.42
C ILE A 11 3.17 0.10 1.92
N LEU A 12 2.46 1.09 2.44
CA LEU A 12 2.19 1.21 3.87
C LEU A 12 0.87 0.51 4.18
N LEU A 13 0.92 -0.59 4.91
CA LEU A 13 -0.23 -1.34 5.39
C LEU A 13 -0.54 -0.93 6.83
N ILE A 14 -1.75 -0.40 7.05
CA ILE A 14 -2.24 0.00 8.38
C ILE A 14 -3.37 -0.95 8.77
N SER A 15 -3.13 -1.74 9.81
CA SER A 15 -4.08 -2.75 10.31
C SER A 15 -3.90 -2.94 11.81
N ASP A 16 -4.98 -2.78 12.56
CA ASP A 16 -5.08 -3.00 14.01
C ASP A 16 -5.30 -4.47 14.37
N ASP A 17 -5.75 -5.31 13.42
CA ASP A 17 -5.74 -6.77 13.56
C ASP A 17 -4.40 -7.38 13.08
N PRO A 18 -3.56 -7.91 13.98
CA PRO A 18 -2.24 -8.44 13.62
C PRO A 18 -2.30 -9.69 12.73
N LYS A 19 -3.37 -10.50 12.82
CA LYS A 19 -3.52 -11.70 11.99
C LYS A 19 -3.95 -11.32 10.59
N MET A 20 -4.95 -10.44 10.47
CA MET A 20 -5.38 -9.94 9.17
C MET A 20 -4.24 -9.18 8.47
N GLY A 21 -3.57 -8.29 9.20
CA GLY A 21 -2.43 -7.55 8.71
C GLY A 21 -1.31 -8.46 8.20
N ALA A 22 -0.97 -9.52 8.94
CA ALA A 22 0.04 -10.49 8.50
C ALA A 22 -0.36 -11.23 7.20
N ASN A 23 -1.63 -11.58 7.04
CA ASN A 23 -2.13 -12.23 5.82
C ASN A 23 -2.01 -11.32 4.60
N TYR A 24 -2.46 -10.06 4.71
CA TYR A 24 -2.34 -9.09 3.63
C TYR A 24 -0.89 -8.73 3.34
N ARG A 25 -0.06 -8.57 4.37
CA ARG A 25 1.38 -8.36 4.21
C ARG A 25 2.01 -9.49 3.40
N GLY A 26 1.71 -10.73 3.73
CA GLY A 26 2.20 -11.90 3.01
C GLY A 26 1.78 -11.90 1.54
N ALA A 27 0.49 -11.64 1.26
CA ALA A 27 -0.02 -11.59 -0.11
C ALA A 27 0.63 -10.46 -0.94
N LEU A 28 0.78 -9.27 -0.37
CA LEU A 28 1.44 -8.15 -1.03
C LEU A 28 2.94 -8.40 -1.29
N GLN A 29 3.64 -9.03 -0.34
CA GLN A 29 5.04 -9.42 -0.53
C GLN A 29 5.19 -10.48 -1.63
N MET A 30 4.29 -11.47 -1.69
CA MET A 30 4.25 -12.43 -2.81
C MET A 30 3.95 -11.75 -4.15
N GLY A 31 3.16 -10.67 -4.13
CA GLY A 31 2.92 -9.80 -5.29
C GLY A 31 4.12 -8.96 -5.73
N GLY A 32 5.25 -9.01 -5.00
CA GLY A 32 6.48 -8.29 -5.34
C GLY A 32 6.58 -6.87 -4.79
N TYR A 33 5.71 -6.50 -3.84
CA TYR A 33 5.71 -5.19 -3.21
C TYR A 33 6.63 -5.13 -1.98
N GLU A 34 7.22 -3.97 -1.73
CA GLU A 34 7.85 -3.67 -0.46
C GLU A 34 6.76 -3.22 0.52
N VAL A 35 6.60 -3.93 1.64
CA VAL A 35 5.48 -3.69 2.56
C VAL A 35 5.98 -3.34 3.95
N ILE A 36 5.61 -2.16 4.42
CA ILE A 36 5.77 -1.72 5.81
C ILE A 36 4.41 -1.84 6.49
N GLN A 37 4.34 -2.57 7.60
CA GLN A 37 3.11 -2.74 8.37
C GLN A 37 3.18 -1.92 9.67
N THR A 38 2.08 -1.25 10.00
CA THR A 38 1.88 -0.52 11.27
C THR A 38 0.45 -0.71 11.76
N GLU A 39 0.22 -0.53 13.06
CA GLU A 39 -1.12 -0.55 13.66
C GLU A 39 -1.83 0.80 13.47
N SER A 40 -1.06 1.90 13.49
CA SER A 40 -1.58 3.25 13.28
C SER A 40 -0.67 4.08 12.38
N PHE A 41 -1.26 5.06 11.68
CA PHE A 41 -0.49 6.06 10.96
C PHE A 41 0.32 6.95 11.91
N VAL A 42 -0.16 7.13 13.16
CA VAL A 42 0.54 7.96 14.15
C VAL A 42 1.92 7.40 14.49
N ASP A 43 2.08 6.08 14.44
CA ASP A 43 3.35 5.41 14.76
C ASP A 43 4.45 5.70 13.73
N VAL A 44 4.05 6.15 12.54
CA VAL A 44 4.98 6.46 11.44
C VAL A 44 5.11 7.97 11.20
N LEU A 45 4.30 8.79 11.87
CA LEU A 45 4.40 10.26 11.79
C LEU A 45 5.73 10.74 12.38
N GLY A 46 6.48 11.51 11.59
CA GLY A 46 7.78 12.06 12.02
C GLY A 46 8.94 11.06 12.01
N THR A 47 8.69 9.82 11.58
CA THR A 47 9.77 8.86 11.31
C THR A 47 10.40 9.15 9.95
N ALA A 48 11.68 8.82 9.79
CA ALA A 48 12.38 8.90 8.50
C ALA A 48 11.99 7.74 7.58
N MET A 49 10.68 7.53 7.39
CA MET A 49 10.14 6.51 6.49
C MET A 49 10.11 7.06 5.07
N PRO A 50 10.55 6.29 4.06
CA PRO A 50 10.36 6.66 2.66
C PRO A 50 8.87 6.84 2.35
N ASP A 51 8.51 7.82 1.52
CA ASP A 51 7.13 8.01 1.11
C ASP A 51 6.58 6.72 0.47
N PRO A 52 5.40 6.24 0.91
CA PRO A 52 4.76 5.10 0.28
C PRO A 52 4.14 5.52 -1.06
N ASP A 53 4.18 4.62 -2.04
CA ASP A 53 3.45 4.79 -3.30
C ASP A 53 1.94 4.59 -3.08
N MET A 54 1.59 3.74 -2.11
CA MET A 54 0.22 3.40 -1.76
C MET A 54 0.06 3.08 -0.27
N ILE A 55 -1.09 3.43 0.27
CA ILE A 55 -1.48 3.18 1.65
C ILE A 55 -2.71 2.31 1.63
N VAL A 56 -2.63 1.18 2.32
CA VAL A 56 -3.71 0.21 2.48
C VAL A 56 -4.20 0.32 3.92
N LEU A 57 -5.46 0.68 4.08
CA LEU A 57 -6.15 0.83 5.36
C LEU A 57 -7.08 -0.35 5.55
N CYS A 58 -6.80 -1.21 6.52
CA CYS A 58 -7.69 -2.30 6.89
C CYS A 58 -8.78 -1.80 7.86
N ASP A 59 -9.98 -2.34 7.69
CA ASP A 59 -11.13 -2.15 8.59
C ASP A 59 -11.42 -0.66 8.91
N LEU A 60 -11.45 -0.32 10.20
CA LEU A 60 -11.79 1.00 10.72
C LEU A 60 -10.62 1.98 10.71
N ALA A 61 -9.46 1.62 10.13
CA ALA A 61 -8.30 2.51 10.11
C ALA A 61 -8.67 3.87 9.51
N VAL A 62 -8.63 4.91 10.37
CA VAL A 62 -8.95 6.28 9.99
C VAL A 62 -7.68 6.97 9.56
N PHE A 63 -7.68 7.41 8.31
CA PHE A 63 -6.62 8.19 7.72
C PHE A 63 -7.13 9.59 7.39
N ALA A 64 -6.58 10.61 8.03
CA ALA A 64 -6.87 12.01 7.76
C ALA A 64 -5.55 12.80 7.78
N TYR A 65 -4.82 12.78 6.68
CA TYR A 65 -3.67 13.68 6.48
C TYR A 65 -3.85 14.49 5.18
N PRO A 66 -4.04 15.81 5.27
CA PRO A 66 -4.36 16.66 4.12
C PRO A 66 -3.18 16.89 3.16
N GLY A 67 -2.00 16.32 3.41
CA GLY A 67 -0.80 16.45 2.58
C GLY A 67 -0.34 15.17 1.85
N GLN A 68 -1.09 14.06 1.93
CA GLN A 68 -0.62 12.79 1.38
C GLN A 68 -0.75 12.75 -0.15
N ALA A 69 0.36 12.60 -0.86
CA ALA A 69 0.38 12.37 -2.31
C ALA A 69 0.19 10.89 -2.70
N ALA A 70 0.20 9.98 -1.72
CA ALA A 70 0.06 8.54 -1.90
C ALA A 70 -1.39 8.14 -2.20
N LEU A 71 -1.58 7.09 -2.99
CA LEU A 71 -2.90 6.50 -3.21
C LEU A 71 -3.40 5.83 -1.93
N VAL A 72 -4.65 6.05 -1.56
CA VAL A 72 -5.25 5.38 -0.39
C VAL A 72 -6.28 4.35 -0.86
N LEU A 73 -6.13 3.11 -0.39
CA LEU A 73 -7.11 2.03 -0.54
C LEU A 73 -7.63 1.64 0.84
N ARG A 74 -8.95 1.65 0.99
CA ARG A 74 -9.64 1.08 2.15
C ARG A 74 -10.07 -0.33 1.81
N VAL A 75 -9.64 -1.29 2.61
CA VAL A 75 -9.98 -2.71 2.47
C VAL A 75 -11.34 -2.92 3.15
N PRO A 76 -12.40 -3.30 2.42
CA PRO A 76 -13.67 -3.64 3.04
C PRO A 76 -13.57 -5.00 3.76
N ASP A 77 -14.37 -5.20 4.81
CA ASP A 77 -14.38 -6.36 5.73
C ASP A 77 -14.37 -7.77 5.09
N LYS A 78 -14.64 -7.88 3.78
CA LYS A 78 -14.77 -9.16 3.06
C LYS A 78 -13.81 -9.32 1.88
N MET A 79 -12.90 -8.37 1.67
CA MET A 79 -11.92 -8.47 0.59
C MET A 79 -10.92 -9.58 0.89
N SER A 80 -10.74 -10.51 -0.04
CA SER A 80 -9.71 -11.53 0.07
C SER A 80 -8.31 -10.96 -0.21
N PRO A 81 -7.24 -11.61 0.26
CA PRO A 81 -5.87 -11.17 -0.01
C PRO A 81 -5.53 -11.07 -1.51
N ASP A 82 -6.06 -11.98 -2.33
CA ASP A 82 -5.83 -11.97 -3.78
C ASP A 82 -6.56 -10.80 -4.46
N GLU A 83 -7.79 -10.49 -4.02
CA GLU A 83 -8.53 -9.32 -4.48
C GLU A 83 -7.81 -8.02 -4.11
N LEU A 84 -7.23 -7.95 -2.90
CA LEU A 84 -6.41 -6.82 -2.48
C LEU A 84 -5.20 -6.62 -3.41
N VAL A 85 -4.47 -7.70 -3.71
CA VAL A 85 -3.32 -7.63 -4.63
C VAL A 85 -3.76 -7.13 -6.02
N GLY A 86 -4.87 -7.65 -6.55
CA GLY A 86 -5.42 -7.21 -7.83
C GLY A 86 -5.83 -5.72 -7.84
N GLU A 87 -6.41 -5.23 -6.74
CA GLU A 87 -6.79 -3.83 -6.57
C GLU A 87 -5.58 -2.90 -6.50
N VAL A 88 -4.56 -3.28 -5.72
CA VAL A 88 -3.30 -2.55 -5.60
C VAL A 88 -2.62 -2.44 -6.97
N HIS A 89 -2.50 -3.56 -7.68
CA HIS A 89 -1.91 -3.59 -9.02
C HIS A 89 -2.63 -2.64 -9.97
N ARG A 90 -3.97 -2.70 -10.01
CA ARG A 90 -4.78 -1.87 -10.91
C ARG A 90 -4.61 -0.38 -10.65
N ARG A 91 -4.60 0.04 -9.38
CA ARG A 91 -4.47 1.46 -9.01
C ARG A 91 -3.09 2.02 -9.29
N LEU A 92 -2.04 1.25 -9.01
CA LEU A 92 -0.67 1.62 -9.34
C LEU A 92 -0.47 1.74 -10.85
N ALA A 93 -0.97 0.75 -11.62
CA ALA A 93 -0.91 0.79 -13.07
C ALA A 93 -1.65 2.00 -13.66
N LEU A 94 -2.84 2.32 -13.16
CA LEU A 94 -3.60 3.50 -13.61
C LEU A 94 -2.84 4.80 -13.34
N ARG A 95 -2.26 4.95 -12.14
CA ARG A 95 -1.46 6.13 -11.79
C ARG A 95 -0.24 6.27 -12.69
N ALA A 96 0.48 5.18 -12.95
CA ALA A 96 1.61 5.18 -13.87
C ALA A 96 1.18 5.66 -15.27
N THR A 97 0.08 5.11 -15.82
CA THR A 97 -0.46 5.53 -17.13
C THR A 97 -0.85 7.01 -17.17
N LEU A 98 -1.51 7.52 -16.13
CA LEU A 98 -1.91 8.93 -16.07
C LEU A 98 -0.70 9.87 -16.02
N LEU A 99 0.33 9.51 -15.26
CA LEU A 99 1.57 10.29 -15.19
C LEU A 99 2.32 10.31 -16.53
N THR A 100 2.26 9.22 -17.31
CA THR A 100 2.86 9.16 -18.65
C THR A 100 2.06 9.87 -19.73
N THR A 101 0.75 10.07 -19.53
CA THR A 101 -0.13 10.71 -20.53
C THR A 101 -0.18 12.24 -20.40
N VAL A 102 0.18 12.76 -19.23
CA VAL A 102 0.20 14.21 -18.92
C VAL A 102 1.62 14.79 -19.01
N GLY A 103 2.64 13.96 -19.25
CA GLY A 103 4.05 14.34 -19.38
C GLY A 103 4.49 14.67 -20.79
#